data_AF-A0AAD4K7S5-F1
#
_entry.id   AF-A0AAD4K7S5-F1
#
_cell.length_a   1.000
_cell.length_b   1.000
_cell.length_c   1.000
_cell.angle_alpha   90.00
_cell.angle_beta   90.00
_cell.angle_gamma   90.00
#
_symmetry.space_group_name_H-M   'P 1'
#
loop_
_entity.id
_entity.type
_entity.pdbx_description
1 polymer ?
#
loop_
_entity_poly.entity_id
_entity_poly.type
_entity_poly.pdbx_seq_one_letter_code
_entity_poly.pdbx_strand_id
1 'polypeptide(L)'
;MNEFQYGTCPYNKDHRVVLFRMPGHIIKCARNYNGPPLAICKYNATHRLPEERMEEHLAECADYNKYHERIYQEIALQARQTPSDY
;
A
#
# COMPACT_ATOMS: atom_id res chain seq x y z
N MET A 1 -21.02 14.52 -8.09
CA MET A 1 -19.72 14.16 -8.71
C MET A 1 -19.46 12.71 -8.38
N ASN A 2 -18.89 11.93 -9.28
CA ASN A 2 -18.74 10.48 -9.07
C ASN A 2 -17.57 10.24 -8.08
N GLU A 3 -17.87 10.06 -6.79
CA GLU A 3 -16.90 10.01 -5.67
C GLU A 3 -16.12 8.69 -5.53
N PHE A 4 -16.08 7.86 -6.57
CA PHE A 4 -15.40 6.57 -6.48
C PHE A 4 -13.91 6.73 -6.81
N GLN A 5 -13.06 6.33 -5.87
CA GLN A 5 -11.62 6.21 -6.10
C GLN A 5 -11.35 4.96 -6.95
N TYR A 6 -10.54 5.11 -7.99
CA TYR A 6 -10.15 4.03 -8.90
C TYR A 6 -8.66 3.72 -8.75
N GLY A 7 -8.30 2.46 -8.98
CA GLY A 7 -6.92 1.99 -9.09
C GLY A 7 -6.75 1.05 -10.28
N THR A 8 -5.49 0.84 -10.66
CA THR A 8 -5.12 -0.10 -11.73
C THR A 8 -4.87 -1.49 -11.15
N CYS A 9 -5.34 -2.55 -11.82
CA CYS A 9 -5.08 -3.92 -11.36
C CYS A 9 -3.58 -4.26 -11.47
N PRO A 10 -2.98 -4.86 -10.43
CA PRO A 10 -1.57 -5.24 -10.45
C PRO A 10 -1.23 -6.32 -11.48
N TYR A 11 -2.21 -7.12 -11.90
CA TYR A 11 -2.03 -8.19 -12.88
C TYR A 11 -2.29 -7.77 -14.33
N ASN A 12 -3.02 -6.67 -14.53
CA ASN A 12 -3.34 -6.16 -15.87
C ASN A 12 -3.52 -4.65 -15.84
N LYS A 13 -2.60 -3.93 -16.50
CA LYS A 13 -2.60 -2.47 -16.58
C LYS A 13 -3.82 -1.88 -17.28
N ASP A 14 -4.52 -2.66 -18.10
CA ASP A 14 -5.72 -2.21 -18.83
C ASP A 14 -6.97 -2.25 -17.95
N HIS A 15 -6.91 -2.91 -16.79
CA HIS A 15 -8.02 -2.95 -15.84
C HIS A 15 -7.97 -1.77 -14.88
N ARG A 16 -8.92 -0.84 -15.03
CA ARG A 16 -9.19 0.23 -14.06
C ARG A 16 -10.41 -0.14 -13.22
N VAL A 17 -10.22 -0.29 -11.91
CA VAL A 17 -11.21 -0.86 -10.99
C VAL A 17 -11.45 0.10 -9.83
N VAL A 18 -12.70 0.21 -9.38
CA VAL A 18 -13.02 0.96 -8.16
C VAL A 18 -12.33 0.29 -6.97
N LEU A 19 -11.64 1.05 -6.12
CA LEU A 19 -10.78 0.50 -5.07
C LEU A 19 -11.50 -0.47 -4.13
N PHE A 20 -12.74 -0.17 -3.72
CA PHE A 20 -13.51 -1.08 -2.87
C PHE A 20 -13.85 -2.43 -3.54
N ARG A 21 -13.82 -2.50 -4.88
CA ARG A 21 -14.00 -3.76 -5.65
C ARG A 21 -12.68 -4.44 -5.99
N MET A 22 -11.54 -3.81 -5.74
CA MET A 22 -10.22 -4.35 -6.06
C MET A 22 -9.95 -5.72 -5.40
N PRO A 23 -10.29 -5.99 -4.12
CA PRO A 23 -10.05 -7.29 -3.51
C PRO A 23 -10.72 -8.46 -4.24
N GLY A 24 -11.98 -8.30 -4.65
CA GLY A 24 -12.69 -9.33 -5.42
C GLY A 24 -12.18 -9.45 -6.86
N HIS A 25 -11.75 -8.34 -7.45
CA HIS A 25 -11.21 -8.30 -8.81
C HIS A 25 -9.88 -9.07 -8.91
N ILE A 26 -8.92 -8.80 -8.04
CA ILE A 26 -7.57 -9.37 -8.13
C ILE A 26 -7.53 -10.88 -7.93
N ILE A 27 -8.47 -11.47 -7.17
CA ILE A 27 -8.56 -12.93 -7.00
C ILE A 27 -8.82 -13.60 -8.36
N LYS A 28 -9.71 -13.02 -9.16
CA LYS A 28 -10.03 -13.52 -10.50
C LYS A 28 -8.88 -13.25 -11.47
N CYS A 29 -8.32 -12.04 -11.42
CA CYS A 29 -7.25 -11.65 -12.34
C CYS A 29 -5.96 -12.45 -12.09
N ALA A 30 -5.64 -12.76 -10.84
CA ALA A 30 -4.49 -13.59 -10.46
C ALA A 30 -4.53 -14.99 -11.08
N ARG A 31 -5.72 -15.59 -11.21
CA ARG A 31 -5.88 -16.94 -11.79
C ARG A 31 -5.57 -16.99 -13.28
N ASN A 32 -5.74 -15.86 -13.98
CA ASN A 32 -5.53 -15.75 -15.43
C ASN A 32 -4.19 -15.09 -15.78
N TYR A 33 -3.39 -14.75 -14.78
CA TYR A 33 -2.15 -14.03 -14.98
C TYR A 33 -1.02 -15.00 -15.34
N ASN A 34 -0.36 -14.74 -16.46
CA ASN A 34 0.73 -15.56 -17.01
C ASN A 34 2.10 -14.89 -16.91
N GLY A 35 2.22 -13.79 -16.16
CA GLY A 35 3.48 -13.07 -15.98
C GLY A 35 4.28 -13.56 -14.77
N PRO A 36 5.40 -12.88 -14.46
CA PRO A 36 6.22 -13.19 -13.28
C PRO A 36 5.43 -13.06 -11.98
N PRO A 37 5.69 -13.91 -10.97
CA PRO A 37 4.98 -13.88 -9.70
C PRO A 37 5.07 -12.50 -9.05
N LEU A 38 3.96 -12.06 -8.45
CA LEU A 38 3.89 -10.81 -7.71
C LEU A 38 3.81 -11.11 -6.22
N ALA A 39 4.68 -10.50 -5.43
CA ALA A 39 4.62 -10.49 -3.98
C ALA A 39 3.42 -9.65 -3.51
N ILE A 40 2.90 -9.99 -2.32
CA ILE A 40 1.74 -9.33 -1.73
C ILE A 40 2.21 -8.44 -0.57
N CYS A 41 1.79 -7.18 -0.56
CA CYS A 41 2.07 -6.30 0.57
C CYS A 41 1.40 -6.82 1.85
N LYS A 42 2.15 -6.85 2.94
CA LYS A 42 1.66 -7.34 4.25
C LYS A 42 0.57 -6.45 4.87
N TYR A 43 0.49 -5.19 4.44
CA TYR A 43 -0.42 -4.18 4.98
C TYR A 43 -1.69 -4.02 4.13
N ASN A 44 -1.62 -4.37 2.84
CA ASN A 44 -2.77 -4.31 1.94
C ASN A 44 -2.64 -5.37 0.84
N ALA A 45 -3.50 -6.41 0.91
CA ALA A 45 -3.47 -7.54 -0.02
C ALA A 45 -3.82 -7.18 -1.49
N THR A 46 -4.31 -5.96 -1.73
CA THR A 46 -4.54 -5.42 -3.08
C THR A 46 -3.28 -4.87 -3.73
N HIS A 47 -2.28 -4.49 -2.94
CA HIS A 47 -0.97 -4.11 -3.45
C HIS A 47 -0.18 -5.38 -3.77
N ARG A 48 0.06 -5.61 -5.07
CA ARG A 48 0.85 -6.74 -5.57
C ARG A 48 1.83 -6.25 -6.61
N LEU A 49 3.08 -6.61 -6.47
CA LEU A 49 4.19 -6.11 -7.27
C LEU A 49 5.37 -7.09 -7.23
N PRO A 50 6.36 -6.98 -8.12
CA PRO A 50 7.57 -7.79 -8.04
C PRO A 50 8.26 -7.63 -6.68
N GLU A 51 8.85 -8.72 -6.17
CA GLU A 51 9.43 -8.77 -4.83
C GLU A 51 10.56 -7.75 -4.65
N GLU A 52 11.38 -7.56 -5.69
CA GLU A 52 12.47 -6.60 -5.74
C GLU A 52 12.02 -5.13 -5.57
N ARG A 53 10.74 -4.82 -5.80
CA ARG A 53 10.17 -3.48 -5.63
C ARG A 53 9.40 -3.31 -4.32
N MET A 54 9.31 -4.36 -3.50
CA MET A 54 8.51 -4.32 -2.27
C MET A 54 9.07 -3.33 -1.24
N GLU A 55 10.40 -3.22 -1.14
CA GLU A 55 11.04 -2.28 -0.23
C GLU A 55 10.73 -0.82 -0.60
N GLU A 56 10.92 -0.47 -1.88
CA GLU A 56 10.56 0.84 -2.42
C GLU A 56 9.07 1.15 -2.21
N HIS A 57 8.20 0.15 -2.47
CA HIS A 57 6.77 0.29 -2.21
C HIS A 57 6.45 0.62 -0.76
N LEU A 58 7.09 -0.03 0.21
CA LEU A 58 6.80 0.20 1.62
C LEU A 58 7.16 1.62 2.06
N ALA A 59 8.17 2.26 1.46
CA ALA A 59 8.52 3.65 1.73
C ALA A 59 7.38 4.63 1.38
N GLU A 60 6.57 4.29 0.38
CA GLU A 60 5.48 5.15 -0.13
C GLU A 60 4.07 4.59 0.17
N CYS A 61 3.98 3.42 0.81
CA CYS A 61 2.71 2.73 1.02
C CYS A 61 1.88 3.41 2.11
N ALA A 62 0.71 3.95 1.72
CA ALA A 62 -0.21 4.60 2.65
C ALA A 62 -0.69 3.68 3.78
N ASP A 63 -0.93 2.39 3.50
CA ASP A 63 -1.35 1.42 4.52
C ASP A 63 -0.21 1.06 5.49
N TYR A 64 1.04 1.03 5.00
CA TYR A 64 2.22 0.89 5.86
C TYR A 64 2.35 2.09 6.80
N ASN A 65 2.29 3.30 6.24
CA ASN A 65 2.40 4.55 7.01
C ASN A 65 1.29 4.67 8.05
N LYS A 66 0.05 4.32 7.68
CA LYS A 66 -1.09 4.31 8.61
C LYS A 66 -0.90 3.29 9.74
N TYR A 67 -0.37 2.11 9.44
CA TYR A 67 -0.09 1.11 10.46
C TYR A 67 0.96 1.59 11.47
N HIS A 68 2.00 2.30 11.00
CA HIS A 68 3.10 2.79 11.85
C HIS A 68 2.88 4.20 12.40
N GLU A 69 1.75 4.85 12.09
CA GLU A 69 1.46 6.23 12.44
C GLU A 69 1.66 6.52 13.94
N ARG A 70 1.12 5.67 14.81
CA ARG A 70 1.27 5.82 16.27
C ARG A 70 2.74 5.80 16.70
N ILE A 71 3.53 4.88 16.15
CA ILE A 71 4.96 4.75 16.49
C ILE A 71 5.72 6.00 16.03
N TYR A 72 5.41 6.52 14.84
CA TYR A 72 6.02 7.76 14.36
C TYR A 72 5.65 8.97 15.22
N GLN A 73 4.40 9.05 15.68
CA GLN A 73 3.98 10.09 16.61
C GLN A 73 4.74 10.00 17.94
N GLU A 74 4.90 8.81 18.51
CA GLU A 74 5.67 8.60 19.75
C GLU A 74 7.14 8.99 19.60
N ILE A 75 7.80 8.55 18.52
CA ILE A 75 9.18 8.94 18.21
C ILE A 75 9.29 10.46 18.08
N ALA A 76 8.36 11.10 17.37
CA ALA A 76 8.35 12.54 17.18
C ALA A 76 8.13 13.29 18.51
N LEU A 77 7.31 12.77 19.42
CA LEU A 77 7.11 13.36 20.74
C LEU A 77 8.35 13.22 21.64
N GLN A 78 9.02 12.08 21.61
CA GLN A 78 10.27 11.85 22.37
C GLN A 78 11.43 12.69 21.82
N ALA A 79 11.49 12.90 20.50
CA ALA A 79 12.50 13.73 19.85
C ALA A 79 12.31 15.23 20.15
N ARG A 80 11.11 15.67 20.53
CA ARG A 80 10.88 17.01 21.10
C ARG A 80 11.43 17.03 22.53
N GLN A 81 12.75 17.10 22.67
CA GLN A 81 13.33 17.58 23.93
C GLN A 81 12.78 19.00 24.15
N THR A 82 12.17 19.24 25.31
CA THR A 82 11.92 20.62 25.77
C THR A 82 13.27 21.34 25.80
N PRO A 83 13.38 22.61 25.35
CA PRO A 83 14.57 23.39 25.61
C PRO A 83 14.86 23.28 27.12
N SER A 84 16.04 22.79 27.47
CA SER A 84 16.47 22.80 28.86
C SER A 84 16.55 24.27 29.26
N ASP A 85 15.65 24.71 30.13
CA ASP A 85 15.71 26.03 30.76
C ASP A 85 16.96 26.08 31.65
N TYR A 86 18.09 26.44 31.04
CA TYR A 86 19.34 26.83 31.70
C TYR A 86 19.40 28.35 31.82
#